data_AF-A0A925A4K1-F1
#
_entry.id   AF-A0A925A4K1-F1
#
_cell.length_a   1.000
_cell.length_b   1.000
_cell.length_c   1.000
_cell.angle_alpha   90.00
_cell.angle_beta   90.00
_cell.angle_gamma   90.00
#
_symmetry.space_group_name_H-M   'P 1'
#
loop_
_entity.id
_entity.type
_entity.pdbx_description
1 polymer ?
#
loop_
_entity_poly.entity_id
_entity_poly.type
_entity_poly.pdbx_seq_one_letter_code
_entity_poly.pdbx_strand_id
1 'polypeptide(L)'
;MNDEYRWQAKATVTWFGVGEGGRASGPPTVADHSPTVVFTSKSDEVAGVESLKQFSVVMGMVETAGHTSDVYLRFLAPDLVAGLIVPGAELLVMEGPKPVGKATIESVLQVP
;
A
#
# COMPACT_ATOMS: atom_id res chain seq x y z
N MET A 1 9.67 17.87 14.76
CA MET A 1 10.59 17.29 13.75
C MET A 1 9.69 16.86 12.61
N ASN A 2 9.81 17.44 11.41
CA ASN A 2 8.92 17.11 10.30
C ASN A 2 9.18 15.66 9.84
N ASP A 3 8.27 14.75 10.21
CA ASP A 3 8.28 13.35 9.80
C ASP A 3 8.10 13.15 8.29
N GLU A 4 7.81 14.22 7.55
CA GLU A 4 7.59 14.22 6.09
C GLU A 4 8.82 13.74 5.31
N TYR A 5 10.03 13.95 5.83
CA TYR A 5 11.27 13.49 5.18
C TYR A 5 11.50 11.97 5.25
N ARG A 6 10.64 11.20 5.93
CA ARG A 6 10.74 9.73 5.99
C ARG A 6 9.90 9.02 4.92
N TRP A 7 8.93 9.70 4.33
CA TRP A 7 7.93 9.09 3.45
C TRP A 7 8.28 9.22 1.98
N GLN A 8 8.17 8.15 1.21
CA GLN A 8 8.51 8.11 -0.20
C GLN A 8 7.35 8.55 -1.10
N ALA A 9 6.11 8.25 -0.71
CA ALA A 9 4.94 8.55 -1.52
C ALA A 9 3.70 8.81 -0.65
N LYS A 10 2.74 9.53 -1.21
CA LYS A 10 1.36 9.59 -0.73
C LYS A 10 0.49 8.66 -1.58
N ALA A 11 -0.42 7.93 -0.95
CA ALA A 11 -1.35 7.04 -1.62
C ALA A 11 -2.74 7.09 -0.99
N THR A 12 -3.73 6.66 -1.75
CA THR A 12 -5.07 6.36 -1.25
C THR A 12 -5.26 4.85 -1.25
N VAL A 13 -5.69 4.30 -0.11
CA VAL A 13 -6.00 2.87 0.06
C VAL A 13 -7.51 2.70 0.14
N THR A 14 -8.06 1.82 -0.69
CA THR A 14 -9.41 1.28 -0.53
C THR A 14 -9.32 -0.11 0.07
N TRP A 15 -9.76 -0.25 1.31
CA TRP A 15 -9.81 -1.51 2.05
C TRP A 15 -10.97 -2.37 1.55
N PHE A 16 -10.72 -3.65 1.38
CA PHE A 16 -11.74 -4.59 0.94
C PHE A 16 -12.78 -4.84 2.04
N GLY A 17 -14.00 -5.20 1.63
CA GLY A 17 -15.00 -5.72 2.56
C GLY A 17 -14.65 -7.11 3.07
N VAL A 18 -15.36 -7.60 4.09
CA VAL A 18 -15.15 -8.94 4.68
C VAL A 18 -15.26 -10.05 3.62
N GLY A 19 -16.24 -9.92 2.71
CA GLY A 19 -16.47 -10.88 1.63
C GLY A 19 -15.42 -10.85 0.52
N GLU A 20 -14.61 -9.79 0.44
CA GLU A 20 -13.59 -9.56 -0.59
C GLU A 20 -12.17 -9.75 -0.06
N GLY A 21 -12.05 -10.02 1.24
CA GLY A 21 -10.78 -10.35 1.87
C GLY A 21 -10.34 -9.41 2.98
N GLY A 22 -11.03 -8.29 3.18
CA GLY A 22 -10.73 -7.35 4.25
C GLY A 22 -11.07 -7.86 5.65
N ARG A 23 -10.70 -7.05 6.64
CA ARG A 23 -10.89 -7.37 8.06
C ARG A 23 -12.34 -7.18 8.48
N ALA A 24 -12.83 -8.06 9.36
CA ALA A 24 -14.14 -7.91 10.00
C ALA A 24 -14.23 -6.64 10.86
N SER A 25 -13.11 -6.18 11.43
CA SER A 25 -13.02 -4.96 12.21
C SER A 25 -13.01 -3.68 11.36
N GLY A 26 -12.98 -3.78 10.03
CA GLY A 26 -12.74 -2.65 9.14
C GLY A 26 -11.25 -2.27 9.02
N PRO A 27 -10.95 -1.10 8.44
CA PRO A 27 -9.60 -0.61 8.21
C PRO A 27 -8.72 -0.57 9.47
N PRO A 28 -7.39 -0.63 9.34
CA PRO A 28 -6.48 -0.36 10.45
C PRO A 28 -6.72 1.04 11.06
N THR A 29 -6.79 1.13 12.38
CA THR A 29 -6.96 2.39 13.13
C THR A 29 -5.69 2.86 13.85
N VAL A 30 -4.59 2.13 13.68
CA VAL A 30 -3.28 2.46 14.24
C VAL A 30 -2.60 3.56 13.43
N ALA A 31 -1.76 4.38 14.06
CA ALA A 31 -1.07 5.47 13.38
C ALA A 31 -0.10 4.97 12.29
N ASP A 32 0.64 3.89 12.56
CA ASP A 32 1.51 3.24 11.59
C ASP A 32 1.10 1.77 11.43
N HIS A 33 0.82 1.36 10.19
CA HIS A 33 0.51 -0.02 9.82
C HIS A 33 1.64 -0.59 8.96
N SER A 34 2.10 -1.82 9.20
CA SER A 34 3.26 -2.39 8.48
C SER A 34 2.91 -3.65 7.67
N PRO A 35 2.15 -3.52 6.56
CA PRO A 35 1.80 -4.65 5.71
C PRO A 35 2.92 -5.00 4.72
N THR A 36 2.70 -6.07 3.95
CA THR A 36 3.38 -6.24 2.67
C THR A 36 2.51 -5.71 1.53
N VAL A 37 3.13 -5.32 0.43
CA VAL A 37 2.43 -4.90 -0.78
C VAL A 37 2.99 -5.59 -2.01
N VAL A 38 2.16 -5.68 -3.03
CA VAL A 38 2.51 -6.16 -4.36
C VAL A 38 2.15 -5.09 -5.37
N PHE A 39 3.08 -4.74 -6.25
CA PHE A 39 2.78 -3.87 -7.40
C PHE A 39 2.02 -4.69 -8.44
N THR A 40 0.92 -4.13 -8.95
CA THR A 40 0.10 -4.79 -9.98
C THR A 40 0.12 -4.00 -11.26
N SER A 41 0.35 -4.68 -12.38
CA SER A 41 0.05 -4.20 -13.73
C SER A 41 -1.19 -4.92 -14.28
N LYS A 42 -1.79 -4.37 -15.34
CA LYS A 42 -2.90 -5.03 -16.05
C LYS A 42 -2.55 -6.43 -16.58
N SER A 43 -1.26 -6.73 -16.74
CA SER A 43 -0.79 -8.05 -17.19
C SER A 43 -0.73 -9.07 -16.05
N ASP A 44 -0.67 -8.63 -14.80
CA ASP A 44 -0.44 -9.47 -13.62
C ASP A 44 -1.72 -10.14 -13.10
N GLU A 45 -2.90 -9.71 -13.56
CA GLU A 45 -4.20 -10.35 -13.23
C GLU A 45 -4.25 -11.83 -13.67
N VAL A 46 -3.41 -12.24 -14.64
CA VAL A 46 -3.39 -13.61 -15.18
C VAL A 46 -2.50 -14.55 -14.36
N ALA A 47 -1.47 -14.03 -13.68
CA ALA A 47 -0.46 -14.85 -12.98
C ALA A 47 -0.83 -15.18 -11.52
N GLY A 48 -1.79 -14.46 -10.95
CA GLY A 48 -2.17 -14.60 -9.55
C GLY A 48 -1.16 -13.95 -8.60
N VAL A 49 -1.66 -13.39 -7.50
CA VAL A 49 -0.89 -12.51 -6.58
C VAL A 49 0.28 -13.23 -5.89
N GLU A 50 0.18 -14.55 -5.69
CA GLU A 50 1.22 -15.35 -5.02
C GLU A 50 2.54 -15.43 -5.80
N SER A 51 2.49 -15.24 -7.12
CA SER A 51 3.68 -15.26 -7.98
C SER A 51 4.44 -13.93 -8.00
N LEU A 52 3.84 -12.87 -7.46
CA LEU A 52 4.36 -11.51 -7.55
C LEU A 52 5.30 -11.18 -6.39
N LYS A 53 6.27 -10.31 -6.68
CA LYS A 53 7.24 -9.87 -5.68
C LYS A 53 6.56 -9.01 -4.62
N GLN A 54 6.68 -9.44 -3.35
CA GLN A 54 6.17 -8.69 -2.20
C GLN A 54 7.23 -7.75 -1.63
N PHE A 55 6.78 -6.60 -1.14
CA PHE A 55 7.63 -5.59 -0.51
C PHE A 55 7.06 -5.18 0.85
N SER A 56 7.89 -5.15 1.88
CA SER A 56 7.49 -4.64 3.19
C SER A 56 7.43 -3.11 3.18
N VAL A 57 6.32 -2.56 3.67
CA VAL A 57 6.06 -1.12 3.71
C VAL A 57 5.55 -0.72 5.08
N VAL A 58 5.95 0.47 5.53
CA VAL A 58 5.29 1.17 6.63
C VAL A 58 4.31 2.17 6.01
N MET A 59 3.06 2.06 6.41
CA MET A 59 1.95 2.93 6.04
C MET A 59 1.61 3.84 7.22
N GLY A 60 1.92 5.12 7.09
CA GLY A 60 1.44 6.15 8.03
C GLY A 60 0.00 6.50 7.70
N MET A 61 -0.93 6.14 8.59
CA MET A 61 -2.36 6.39 8.42
C MET A 61 -2.66 7.87 8.72
N VAL A 62 -3.29 8.58 7.79
CA VAL A 62 -3.60 10.02 7.93
C VAL A 62 -5.07 10.22 8.30
N GLU A 63 -5.95 9.85 7.39
CA GLU A 63 -7.39 9.97 7.55
C GLU A 63 -8.05 8.69 7.03
N THR A 64 -9.19 8.31 7.62
CA THR A 64 -9.99 7.18 7.14
C THR A 64 -11.45 7.58 7.07
N ALA A 65 -12.01 7.51 5.87
CA ALA A 65 -13.41 7.77 5.57
C ALA A 65 -14.05 6.48 5.04
N GLY A 66 -14.82 5.79 5.90
CA GLY A 66 -15.43 4.50 5.55
C GLY A 66 -14.37 3.43 5.28
N HIS A 67 -14.29 2.97 4.04
CA HIS A 67 -13.32 1.96 3.58
C HIS A 67 -12.11 2.55 2.88
N THR A 68 -11.95 3.88 2.88
CA THR A 68 -10.85 4.55 2.20
C THR A 68 -9.96 5.27 3.21
N SER A 69 -8.64 5.15 3.04
CA SER A 69 -7.65 5.83 3.87
C SER A 69 -6.61 6.56 3.04
N ASP A 70 -6.32 7.80 3.43
CA ASP A 70 -5.15 8.52 2.97
C ASP A 70 -3.94 8.02 3.77
N VAL A 71 -2.86 7.66 3.07
CA VAL A 71 -1.66 7.11 3.70
C VAL A 71 -0.37 7.69 3.12
N TYR A 72 0.67 7.68 3.95
CA TYR A 72 2.05 7.84 3.51
C TYR A 72 2.76 6.49 3.48
N LEU A 73 3.58 6.26 2.46
CA LEU A 73 4.29 5.00 2.25
C LEU A 73 5.79 5.16 2.46
N ARG A 74 6.39 4.23 3.21
CA ARG A 74 7.84 4.05 3.32
C ARG A 74 8.19 2.58 3.19
N PHE A 75 8.80 2.21 2.08
CA PHE A 75 9.28 0.86 1.84
C PHE A 75 10.58 0.60 2.62
N LEU A 76 10.70 -0.61 3.16
CA LEU A 76 11.89 -0.99 3.94
C LEU A 76 13.13 -1.22 3.08
N ALA A 77 12.94 -1.54 1.79
CA ALA A 77 14.00 -1.73 0.80
C ALA A 77 13.79 -0.77 -0.37
N PRO A 78 14.06 0.54 -0.18
CA PRO A 78 13.72 1.60 -1.14
C PRO A 78 14.34 1.38 -2.53
N ASP A 79 15.58 0.91 -2.60
CA ASP A 79 16.30 0.68 -3.86
C ASP A 79 15.62 -0.37 -4.75
N LEU A 80 14.91 -1.33 -4.15
CA LEU A 80 14.22 -2.39 -4.89
C LEU A 80 12.90 -1.95 -5.51
N VAL A 81 12.39 -0.78 -5.12
CA VAL A 81 11.09 -0.24 -5.54
C VAL A 81 11.21 1.13 -6.22
N ALA A 82 12.40 1.71 -6.31
CA ALA A 82 12.61 3.07 -6.83
C ALA A 82 11.97 3.30 -8.21
N GLY A 83 12.06 2.32 -9.12
CA GLY A 83 11.44 2.40 -10.45
C GLY A 83 9.93 2.09 -10.51
N LEU A 84 9.33 1.67 -9.39
CA LEU A 84 7.92 1.29 -9.28
C LEU A 84 7.08 2.37 -8.59
N ILE A 85 7.70 3.22 -7.77
CA ILE A 85 7.03 4.32 -7.06
C ILE A 85 6.80 5.49 -8.03
N VAL A 86 5.67 5.45 -8.74
CA VAL A 86 5.24 6.51 -9.65
C VAL A 86 3.77 6.87 -9.42
N PRO A 87 3.32 8.10 -9.71
CA PRO A 87 1.90 8.45 -9.64
C PRO A 87 1.05 7.53 -10.53
N GLY A 88 -0.07 7.08 -10.01
CA GLY A 88 -0.96 6.12 -10.65
C GLY A 88 -0.55 4.65 -10.53
N ALA A 89 0.61 4.34 -9.93
CA ALA A 89 0.99 2.96 -9.66
C ALA A 89 -0.02 2.31 -8.69
N GLU A 90 -0.46 1.10 -9.04
CA GLU A 90 -1.41 0.33 -8.26
C GLU A 90 -0.69 -0.74 -7.43
N LEU A 91 -1.16 -0.89 -6.20
CA LEU A 91 -0.63 -1.80 -5.20
C LEU A 91 -1.79 -2.63 -4.63
N LEU A 92 -1.54 -3.91 -4.37
CA LEU A 92 -2.35 -4.68 -3.43
C LEU A 92 -1.70 -4.64 -2.06
N VAL A 93 -2.50 -4.31 -1.05
CA VAL A 93 -2.12 -4.39 0.36
C VAL A 93 -2.40 -5.80 0.83
N MET A 94 -1.39 -6.44 1.42
CA MET A 94 -1.40 -7.86 1.76
C MET A 94 -1.28 -8.06 3.27
N GLU A 95 -2.02 -9.04 3.79
CA GLU A 95 -1.84 -9.62 5.12
C GLU A 95 -1.58 -11.12 4.98
N GLY A 96 -0.30 -11.50 5.14
CA GLY A 96 0.14 -12.82 4.73
C GLY A 96 -0.09 -13.03 3.21
N PRO A 97 -0.72 -14.13 2.78
CA PRO A 97 -1.00 -14.38 1.36
C PRO A 97 -2.25 -13.65 0.84
N LYS A 98 -3.01 -12.97 1.71
CA LYS A 98 -4.35 -12.47 1.39
C LYS A 98 -4.32 -10.98 1.04
N PRO A 99 -4.88 -10.56 -0.11
CA PRO A 99 -5.10 -9.15 -0.37
C PRO A 99 -6.25 -8.62 0.51
N VAL A 100 -6.02 -7.49 1.15
CA VAL A 100 -6.95 -6.85 2.10
C VAL A 100 -7.34 -5.43 1.67
N GLY A 101 -6.71 -4.90 0.64
CA GLY A 101 -7.02 -3.60 0.07
C GLY A 101 -6.23 -3.34 -1.21
N LYS A 102 -6.64 -2.28 -1.91
CA LYS A 102 -5.95 -1.76 -3.08
C LYS A 102 -5.48 -0.33 -2.79
N ALA A 103 -4.25 -0.01 -3.12
CA ALA A 103 -3.73 1.34 -2.99
C ALA A 103 -3.33 1.90 -4.36
N THR A 104 -3.50 3.20 -4.54
CA THR A 104 -3.03 3.94 -5.71
C THR A 104 -2.12 5.06 -5.24
N ILE A 105 -0.90 5.10 -5.77
CA ILE A 105 0.05 6.17 -5.47
C ILE A 105 -0.45 7.47 -6.12
N GLU A 106 -0.62 8.51 -5.32
CA GLU A 106 -1.09 9.83 -5.78
C GLU A 106 0.09 10.72 -6.17
N SER A 107 1.13 10.73 -5.34
CA SER A 107 2.30 11.58 -5.52
C SER A 107 3.54 10.94 -4.92
N VAL A 108 4.69 11.29 -5.48
CA VAL A 108 6.01 10.89 -4.99
C VAL A 108 6.59 12.08 -4.23
N LEU A 109 7.02 11.83 -2.99
CA LEU A 109 7.57 12.84 -2.09
C LEU A 109 9.09 12.85 -2.13
N GLN A 110 9.69 11.67 -2.27
CA GLN A 110 11.11 11.48 -2.48
C GLN A 110 11.33 10.19 -3.28
N VAL A 111 12.24 10.27 -4.24
CA VAL A 111 12.77 9.11 -4.93
C VAL A 111 14.02 8.67 -4.15
N PRO A 112 14.23 7.36 -3.93
CA PRO A 112 15.50 6.85 -3.39
C PRO A 112 16.71 7.36 -4.16
#